data_AF-A0A2M9PDN5-F1
#
_entry.id   AF-A0A2M9PDN5-F1
#
_cell.length_a   1.000
_cell.length_b   1.000
_cell.length_c   1.000
_cell.angle_alpha   90.00
_cell.angle_beta   90.00
_cell.angle_gamma   90.00
#
_symmetry.space_group_name_H-M   'P 1'
#
loop_
_entity.id
_entity.type
_entity.pdbx_description
1 polymer ?
#
loop_
_entity_poly.entity_id
_entity_poly.type
_entity_poly.pdbx_seq_one_letter_code
_entity_poly.pdbx_strand_id
1 'polypeptide(L)'
;MAGLSRGSCGPPGPARADGAGAGLHQVRPDPLDPPRHRGPGPRPGAEHAPGQAPRIPAGRGEGRIDLGFGRLKHNDPNVVSTVLREERLVAALPQGTVLAQDIAPLPLTALSGLKLIVYPKEPRPSYADQILTLLQDEDVRPSEVLEVREIQTALGLVAADSGVCIIPASARQMRSDVLYRLIDGPRALSPVILNHRIGDTSRYLVLIKRLIVDMYAENPAWFEANNVPFRNHDADKSKFIKK
;
A
#
# COMPACT_ATOMS: atom_id res chain seq x y z
N MET A 1 65.25 11.49 9.06
CA MET A 1 64.26 10.78 8.22
C MET A 1 63.66 9.67 9.07
N ALA A 2 62.35 9.75 9.30
CA ALA A 2 61.61 8.98 10.29
C ALA A 2 61.38 7.51 9.86
N GLY A 3 61.34 6.62 10.85
CA GLY A 3 61.25 5.17 10.68
C GLY A 3 59.87 4.65 10.29
N LEU A 4 59.84 3.46 9.68
CA LEU A 4 58.64 2.67 9.45
C LEU A 4 58.61 1.48 10.42
N SER A 5 57.60 1.48 11.28
CA SER A 5 57.21 0.37 12.16
C SER A 5 56.24 -0.58 11.43
N ARG A 6 56.34 -1.87 11.78
CA ARG A 6 55.52 -2.98 11.28
C ARG A 6 54.10 -2.89 11.85
N GLY A 7 53.08 -3.01 10.98
CA GLY A 7 51.68 -3.20 11.36
C GLY A 7 51.20 -4.58 10.92
N SER A 8 50.80 -5.41 11.89
CA SER A 8 50.26 -6.76 11.72
C SER A 8 48.83 -6.75 11.14
N CYS A 9 48.58 -7.60 10.16
CA CYS A 9 47.26 -7.84 9.58
C CYS A 9 46.52 -8.91 10.40
N GLY A 10 45.38 -8.54 11.02
CA GLY A 10 44.45 -9.47 11.65
C GLY A 10 43.20 -9.70 10.78
N PRO A 11 42.52 -10.86 10.87
CA PRO A 11 41.39 -11.19 10.00
C PRO A 11 40.11 -10.40 10.36
N PRO A 12 39.25 -10.07 9.37
CA PRO A 12 38.00 -9.35 9.61
C PRO A 12 36.95 -10.25 10.29
N GLY A 13 36.36 -9.74 11.37
CA GLY A 13 35.23 -10.38 12.07
C GLY A 13 33.91 -10.25 11.30
N PRO A 14 32.89 -11.07 11.62
CA PRO A 14 31.64 -11.09 10.90
C PRO A 14 30.80 -9.83 11.22
N ALA A 15 30.42 -9.10 10.16
CA ALA A 15 29.50 -7.98 10.23
C ALA A 15 28.09 -8.49 10.60
N ARG A 16 27.58 -8.06 11.76
CA ARG A 16 26.17 -8.20 12.13
C ARG A 16 25.38 -7.16 11.35
N ALA A 17 24.47 -7.62 10.49
CA ALA A 17 23.44 -6.79 9.89
C ALA A 17 22.26 -6.70 10.86
N ASP A 18 22.11 -5.54 11.50
CA ASP A 18 20.89 -5.20 12.24
C ASP A 18 19.78 -4.89 11.22
N GLY A 19 18.84 -5.82 11.06
CA GLY A 19 17.68 -5.70 10.19
C GLY A 19 16.63 -4.75 10.79
N ALA A 20 16.45 -3.60 10.16
CA ALA A 20 15.37 -2.67 10.46
C ALA A 20 14.02 -3.26 10.02
N GLY A 21 13.11 -3.47 10.97
CA GLY A 21 11.74 -3.90 10.72
C GLY A 21 10.94 -2.80 10.04
N ALA A 22 10.59 -3.00 8.78
CA ALA A 22 9.61 -2.17 8.08
C ALA A 22 8.20 -2.60 8.52
N GLY A 23 7.49 -1.69 9.19
CA GLY A 23 6.13 -1.90 9.67
C GLY A 23 5.15 -2.14 8.53
N LEU A 24 4.59 -3.35 8.49
CA LEU A 24 3.46 -3.71 7.64
C LEU A 24 2.17 -3.63 8.47
N HIS A 25 1.12 -3.01 7.92
CA HIS A 25 -0.18 -2.96 8.56
C HIS A 25 -0.80 -4.37 8.67
N GLN A 26 -0.96 -4.83 9.90
CA GLN A 26 -1.53 -6.13 10.25
C GLN A 26 -3.06 -6.07 10.20
N VAL A 27 -3.69 -6.84 9.31
CA VAL A 27 -5.13 -7.10 9.37
C VAL A 27 -5.34 -8.43 10.09
N ARG A 28 -5.92 -8.39 11.30
CA ARG A 28 -6.42 -9.59 11.98
C ARG A 28 -7.84 -9.88 11.48
N PRO A 29 -8.19 -11.12 11.12
CA PRO A 29 -9.58 -11.52 11.10
C PRO A 29 -10.07 -11.70 12.55
N ASP A 30 -11.21 -11.09 12.89
CA ASP A 30 -11.91 -11.39 14.14
C ASP A 30 -12.34 -12.87 14.16
N PRO A 31 -12.36 -13.53 15.33
CA PRO A 31 -13.06 -14.80 15.46
C PRO A 31 -14.55 -14.55 15.21
N LEU A 32 -15.07 -15.07 14.10
CA LEU A 32 -16.51 -15.16 13.88
C LEU A 32 -17.13 -15.99 15.01
N ASP A 33 -17.81 -15.31 15.94
CA ASP A 33 -18.66 -15.95 16.94
C ASP A 33 -19.97 -16.39 16.24
N PRO A 34 -20.39 -17.66 16.32
CA PRO A 34 -21.64 -18.11 15.71
C PRO A 34 -22.86 -17.49 16.42
N PRO A 35 -23.96 -17.20 15.69
CA PRO A 35 -25.08 -16.45 16.23
C PRO A 35 -25.80 -17.23 17.34
N ARG A 36 -25.75 -16.71 18.58
CA ARG A 36 -26.64 -17.14 19.66
C ARG A 36 -27.90 -16.30 19.69
N HIS A 37 -29.01 -16.99 19.89
CA HIS A 37 -30.40 -16.53 19.81
C HIS A 37 -30.74 -15.28 20.65
N ARG A 38 -31.70 -14.48 20.14
CA ARG A 38 -32.32 -13.31 20.77
C ARG A 38 -32.98 -13.63 22.12
N GLY A 39 -32.74 -12.76 23.10
CA GLY A 39 -33.53 -12.55 24.33
C GLY A 39 -33.23 -11.16 24.92
N PRO A 40 -34.18 -10.51 25.63
CA PRO A 40 -34.29 -9.04 25.70
C PRO A 40 -33.38 -8.39 26.76
N GLY A 41 -32.92 -7.16 26.48
CA GLY A 41 -31.94 -6.43 27.29
C GLY A 41 -32.48 -5.69 28.52
N PRO A 42 -31.60 -4.97 29.24
CA PRO A 42 -31.96 -3.69 29.81
C PRO A 42 -30.92 -2.55 29.65
N ARG A 43 -31.52 -1.35 29.71
CA ARG A 43 -31.15 0.09 29.76
C ARG A 43 -29.75 0.59 30.24
N PRO A 44 -29.43 1.88 29.96
CA PRO A 44 -28.07 2.43 29.91
C PRO A 44 -27.63 3.16 31.18
N GLY A 45 -26.32 3.22 31.40
CA GLY A 45 -25.68 4.12 32.35
C GLY A 45 -24.26 3.68 32.71
N ALA A 46 -23.24 4.31 32.11
CA ALA A 46 -21.93 4.56 32.72
C ALA A 46 -21.02 5.30 31.73
N GLU A 47 -20.90 6.60 31.98
CA GLU A 47 -19.84 7.51 31.56
C GLU A 47 -18.46 6.97 32.01
N HIS A 48 -17.44 6.93 31.14
CA HIS A 48 -16.02 6.86 31.52
C HIS A 48 -15.11 7.45 30.42
N ALA A 49 -14.14 8.26 30.87
CA ALA A 49 -13.13 9.06 30.18
C ALA A 49 -12.21 8.29 29.19
N PRO A 50 -11.47 8.97 28.29
CA PRO A 50 -10.67 8.33 27.24
C PRO A 50 -9.46 7.57 27.81
N GLY A 51 -9.63 6.26 27.96
CA GLY A 51 -8.56 5.32 28.31
C GLY A 51 -7.65 5.04 27.12
N GLN A 52 -6.35 5.21 27.34
CA GLN A 52 -5.27 4.76 26.45
C GLN A 52 -5.47 3.29 26.07
N ALA A 53 -5.42 2.99 24.77
CA ALA A 53 -5.47 1.62 24.28
C ALA A 53 -4.33 0.78 24.91
N PRO A 54 -4.61 -0.45 25.38
CA PRO A 54 -3.62 -1.26 26.07
C PRO A 54 -2.50 -1.69 25.10
N ARG A 55 -1.26 -1.30 25.40
CA ARG A 55 -0.05 -1.85 24.76
C ARG A 55 0.12 -3.31 25.22
N ILE A 56 -0.02 -4.25 24.29
CA ILE A 56 0.30 -5.66 24.52
C ILE A 56 1.83 -5.81 24.61
N PRO A 57 2.39 -6.45 25.66
CA PRO A 57 3.82 -6.66 25.75
C PRO A 57 4.32 -7.61 24.67
N ALA A 58 5.47 -7.26 24.07
CA ALA A 58 6.14 -8.03 23.03
C ALA A 58 6.64 -9.37 23.57
N GLY A 59 6.00 -10.46 23.13
CA GLY A 59 6.48 -11.82 23.30
C GLY A 59 7.68 -12.08 22.38
N ARG A 60 8.75 -12.60 22.99
CA ARG A 60 10.04 -12.95 22.39
C ARG A 60 9.89 -14.16 21.45
N GLY A 61 10.38 -14.04 20.20
CA GLY A 61 10.69 -15.17 19.30
C GLY A 61 9.79 -15.29 18.05
N GLU A 62 10.45 -15.24 16.88
CA GLU A 62 10.03 -15.75 15.57
C GLU A 62 9.02 -14.92 14.73
N GLY A 63 9.42 -14.65 13.48
CA GLY A 63 8.73 -13.79 12.53
C GLY A 63 7.33 -14.30 12.14
N ARG A 64 6.31 -13.53 12.55
CA ARG A 64 4.89 -13.81 12.33
C ARG A 64 4.29 -12.96 11.21
N ILE A 65 4.68 -13.23 9.97
CA ILE A 65 3.90 -12.84 8.78
C ILE A 65 3.82 -14.07 7.89
N ASP A 66 2.66 -14.72 7.88
CA ASP A 66 2.37 -15.83 6.97
C ASP A 66 1.87 -15.29 5.62
N LEU A 67 1.16 -14.15 5.65
CA LEU A 67 0.56 -13.52 4.48
C LEU A 67 0.48 -12.00 4.65
N GLY A 68 0.81 -11.25 3.60
CA GLY A 68 0.73 -9.79 3.58
C GLY A 68 0.22 -9.27 2.24
N PHE A 69 -0.54 -8.19 2.27
CA PHE A 69 -0.93 -7.45 1.06
C PHE A 69 -0.21 -6.11 1.03
N GLY A 70 0.29 -5.72 -0.14
CA GLY A 70 1.00 -4.45 -0.29
C GLY A 70 1.00 -3.93 -1.72
N ARG A 71 1.65 -2.79 -1.92
CA ARG A 71 1.80 -2.14 -3.24
C ARG A 71 3.25 -2.06 -3.73
N LEU A 72 4.18 -2.51 -2.89
CA LEU A 72 5.60 -2.51 -3.19
C LEU A 72 6.15 -3.92 -3.27
N LYS A 73 6.96 -4.14 -4.30
CA LYS A 73 7.76 -5.37 -4.41
C LYS A 73 8.83 -5.31 -3.33
N HIS A 74 8.83 -6.30 -2.44
CA HIS A 74 9.90 -6.44 -1.45
C HIS A 74 11.02 -7.27 -2.08
N ASN A 75 12.26 -6.78 -1.97
CA ASN A 75 13.43 -7.54 -2.39
C ASN A 75 13.99 -8.33 -1.19
N ASP A 76 13.18 -9.25 -0.65
CA ASP A 76 13.60 -10.19 0.39
C ASP A 76 13.64 -11.60 -0.20
N PRO A 77 14.79 -12.30 -0.20
CA PRO A 77 14.90 -13.65 -0.75
C PRO A 77 14.02 -14.68 -0.04
N ASN A 78 13.54 -14.39 1.18
CA ASN A 78 12.65 -15.26 1.94
C ASN A 78 11.17 -14.99 1.68
N VAL A 79 10.83 -14.01 0.83
CA VAL A 79 9.46 -13.59 0.55
C VAL A 79 9.16 -13.77 -0.94
N VAL A 80 8.05 -14.44 -1.23
CA VAL A 80 7.48 -14.54 -2.57
C VAL A 80 6.45 -13.43 -2.72
N SER A 81 6.69 -12.53 -3.69
CA SER A 81 5.77 -11.45 -4.06
C SER A 81 5.03 -11.80 -5.35
N THR A 82 3.71 -11.90 -5.31
CA THR A 82 2.87 -12.15 -6.50
C THR A 82 1.97 -10.95 -6.77
N VAL A 83 2.06 -10.36 -7.96
CA VAL A 83 1.14 -9.31 -8.40
C VAL A 83 -0.22 -9.93 -8.67
N LEU A 84 -1.23 -9.51 -7.92
CA LEU A 84 -2.62 -9.97 -8.06
C LEU A 84 -3.37 -9.21 -9.14
N ARG A 85 -3.13 -7.90 -9.23
CA ARG A 85 -3.73 -7.00 -10.23
C ARG A 85 -2.96 -5.69 -10.30
N GLU A 86 -3.18 -4.96 -11.38
CA GLU A 86 -2.67 -3.61 -11.59
C GLU A 86 -3.85 -2.64 -11.56
N GLU A 87 -3.80 -1.70 -10.62
CA GLU A 87 -4.88 -0.77 -10.34
C GLU A 87 -4.59 0.60 -10.93
N ARG A 88 -5.58 1.22 -11.59
CA ARG A 88 -5.46 2.55 -12.16
C ARG A 88 -5.26 3.61 -11.09
N LEU A 89 -4.45 4.61 -11.41
CA LEU A 89 -4.24 5.78 -10.55
C LEU A 89 -5.27 6.89 -10.82
N VAL A 90 -5.39 7.77 -9.83
CA VAL A 90 -6.35 8.88 -9.81
C VAL A 90 -5.67 10.12 -9.27
N ALA A 91 -5.94 11.26 -9.87
CA ALA A 91 -5.65 12.55 -9.27
C ALA A 91 -6.84 12.97 -8.41
N ALA A 92 -6.60 13.18 -7.11
CA ALA A 92 -7.46 13.90 -6.21
C ALA A 92 -7.16 15.40 -6.34
N LEU A 93 -8.19 16.18 -6.67
CA LEU A 93 -8.11 17.59 -7.03
C LEU A 93 -9.03 18.42 -6.13
N PRO A 94 -8.64 19.65 -5.77
CA PRO A 94 -9.52 20.60 -5.07
C PRO A 94 -10.73 20.97 -5.93
N GLN A 95 -11.88 21.16 -5.29
CA GLN A 95 -13.06 21.68 -5.96
C GLN A 95 -12.79 23.11 -6.45
N GLY A 96 -13.14 23.40 -7.70
CA GLY A 96 -13.01 24.75 -8.28
C GLY A 96 -11.71 25.02 -9.05
N THR A 97 -10.78 24.06 -9.10
CA THR A 97 -9.59 24.19 -9.97
C THR A 97 -9.95 24.00 -11.45
N VAL A 98 -9.15 24.56 -12.38
CA VAL A 98 -9.33 24.35 -13.82
C VAL A 98 -9.28 22.86 -14.18
N LEU A 99 -8.40 22.10 -13.52
CA LEU A 99 -8.29 20.66 -13.68
C LEU A 99 -9.51 19.88 -13.16
N ALA A 100 -10.36 20.50 -12.34
CA ALA A 100 -11.60 19.91 -11.84
C ALA A 100 -12.82 20.16 -12.77
N GLN A 101 -12.69 20.97 -13.82
CA GLN A 101 -13.83 21.33 -14.70
C GLN A 101 -14.19 20.27 -15.72
N ASP A 102 -13.33 19.27 -15.92
CA ASP A 102 -13.50 18.22 -16.92
C ASP A 102 -13.47 16.83 -16.25
N ILE A 103 -14.19 15.89 -16.86
CA ILE A 103 -14.33 14.50 -16.41
C ILE A 103 -13.43 13.53 -17.18
N ALA A 104 -12.82 13.96 -18.29
CA ALA A 104 -11.94 13.11 -19.08
C ALA A 104 -10.71 12.64 -18.26
N PRO A 105 -10.05 11.54 -18.65
CA PRO A 105 -8.77 11.16 -18.08
C PRO A 105 -7.75 12.30 -18.17
N LEU A 106 -7.03 12.54 -17.07
CA LEU A 106 -6.04 13.60 -16.92
C LEU A 106 -4.66 13.06 -17.34
N PRO A 107 -3.99 13.65 -18.34
CA PRO A 107 -2.61 13.24 -18.65
C PRO A 107 -1.71 13.54 -17.45
N LEU A 108 -0.78 12.63 -17.13
CA LEU A 108 0.10 12.79 -15.96
C LEU A 108 0.92 14.10 -16.02
N THR A 109 1.28 14.56 -17.22
CA THR A 109 1.98 15.83 -17.46
C THR A 109 1.21 17.06 -16.99
N ALA A 110 -0.12 17.01 -16.88
CA ALA A 110 -0.93 18.10 -16.34
C ALA A 110 -0.68 18.35 -14.84
N LEU A 111 -0.04 17.40 -14.14
CA LEU A 111 0.37 17.57 -12.74
C LEU A 111 1.70 18.31 -12.59
N SER A 112 2.40 18.60 -13.70
CA SER A 112 3.67 19.34 -13.69
C SER A 112 3.47 20.76 -13.16
N GLY A 113 4.39 21.22 -12.31
CA GLY A 113 4.32 22.55 -11.69
C GLY A 113 3.29 22.70 -10.57
N LEU A 114 2.47 21.68 -10.28
CA LEU A 114 1.54 21.70 -9.14
C LEU A 114 2.22 21.26 -7.84
N LYS A 115 1.65 21.68 -6.72
CA LYS A 115 2.03 21.15 -5.40
C LYS A 115 1.47 19.74 -5.25
N LEU A 116 2.34 18.77 -5.03
CA LEU A 116 1.97 17.37 -4.88
C LEU A 116 1.99 16.97 -3.40
N ILE A 117 0.89 16.39 -2.93
CA ILE A 117 0.77 15.82 -1.60
C ILE A 117 0.95 14.30 -1.72
N VAL A 118 1.93 13.74 -1.01
CA VAL A 118 2.24 12.31 -1.01
C VAL A 118 2.10 11.68 0.36
N TYR A 119 1.79 10.39 0.40
CA TYR A 119 1.59 9.61 1.61
C TYR A 119 1.93 8.13 1.38
N PRO A 120 2.16 7.35 2.45
CA PRO A 120 2.56 7.82 3.76
C PRO A 120 4.03 8.30 3.72
N LYS A 121 4.35 9.28 4.57
CA LYS A 121 5.71 9.79 4.75
C LYS A 121 6.70 8.69 5.18
N GLU A 122 6.27 7.81 6.06
CA GLU A 122 7.06 6.72 6.63
C GLU A 122 6.16 5.49 6.88
N PRO A 123 6.72 4.27 6.89
CA PRO A 123 8.10 3.90 6.58
C PRO A 123 8.40 3.94 5.07
N ARG A 124 9.68 4.06 4.69
CA ARG A 124 10.17 4.07 3.30
C ARG A 124 10.91 2.76 2.98
N PRO A 125 10.79 2.21 1.75
CA PRO A 125 9.95 2.69 0.65
C PRO A 125 8.44 2.47 0.93
N SER A 126 7.61 3.36 0.40
CA SER A 126 6.16 3.44 0.59
C SER A 126 5.45 3.72 -0.74
N TYR A 127 4.11 3.81 -0.69
CA TYR A 127 3.31 4.26 -1.83
C TYR A 127 3.75 5.64 -2.37
N ALA A 128 4.24 6.52 -1.49
CA ALA A 128 4.80 7.81 -1.90
C ALA A 128 6.01 7.63 -2.84
N ASP A 129 6.90 6.67 -2.58
CA ASP A 129 8.04 6.40 -3.47
C ASP A 129 7.58 5.88 -4.82
N GLN A 130 6.59 4.99 -4.86
CA GLN A 130 5.99 4.53 -6.11
C GLN A 130 5.48 5.71 -6.97
N ILE A 131 4.80 6.68 -6.35
CA ILE A 131 4.30 7.85 -7.06
C ILE A 131 5.43 8.76 -7.52
N LEU A 132 6.43 8.99 -6.68
CA LEU A 132 7.58 9.83 -7.04
C LEU A 132 8.41 9.21 -8.17
N THR A 133 8.63 7.90 -8.16
CA THR A 133 9.27 7.17 -9.26
C THR A 133 8.45 7.24 -10.54
N LEU A 134 7.12 7.07 -10.47
CA LEU A 134 6.26 7.20 -11.65
C LEU A 134 6.37 8.59 -12.29
N LEU A 135 6.33 9.66 -11.47
CA LEU A 135 6.48 11.02 -11.98
C LEU A 135 7.86 11.25 -12.57
N GLN A 136 8.90 10.69 -11.95
CA GLN A 136 10.27 10.77 -12.46
C GLN A 136 10.41 10.09 -13.83
N ASP A 137 9.88 8.87 -13.98
CA ASP A 137 9.93 8.05 -15.21
C ASP A 137 9.16 8.65 -16.40
N GLU A 138 8.20 9.53 -16.12
CA GLU A 138 7.39 10.26 -17.10
C GLU A 138 7.83 11.72 -17.25
N ASP A 139 8.98 12.08 -16.68
CA ASP A 139 9.55 13.43 -16.68
C ASP A 139 8.63 14.55 -16.14
N VAL A 140 7.69 14.18 -15.26
CA VAL A 140 6.79 15.13 -14.59
C VAL A 140 7.48 15.68 -13.35
N ARG A 141 7.47 17.00 -13.18
CA ARG A 141 8.12 17.69 -12.06
C ARG A 141 7.10 18.51 -11.28
N PRO A 142 6.68 18.08 -10.07
CA PRO A 142 5.87 18.92 -9.20
C PRO A 142 6.67 20.16 -8.76
N SER A 143 6.00 21.27 -8.47
CA SER A 143 6.68 22.46 -7.95
C SER A 143 7.13 22.30 -6.51
N GLU A 144 6.38 21.53 -5.72
CA GLU A 144 6.66 21.24 -4.32
C GLU A 144 6.08 19.86 -3.97
N VAL A 145 6.74 19.11 -3.09
CA VAL A 145 6.26 17.83 -2.57
C VAL A 145 6.01 17.95 -1.07
N LEU A 146 4.76 17.79 -0.66
CA LEU A 146 4.35 17.79 0.74
C LEU A 146 4.07 16.35 1.19
N GLU A 147 4.86 15.86 2.15
CA GLU A 147 4.70 14.51 2.68
C GLU A 147 3.86 14.48 3.95
N VAL A 148 2.83 13.63 3.96
CA VAL A 148 1.95 13.46 5.12
C VAL A 148 1.87 12.01 5.56
N ARG A 149 1.45 11.80 6.81
CA ARG A 149 1.45 10.48 7.45
C ARG A 149 0.44 9.53 6.85
N GLU A 150 -0.75 10.02 6.49
CA GLU A 150 -1.87 9.17 6.08
C GLU A 150 -2.67 9.80 4.94
N ILE A 151 -3.34 8.93 4.17
CA ILE A 151 -4.19 9.34 3.03
C ILE A 151 -5.31 10.31 3.45
N GLN A 152 -5.86 10.16 4.65
CA GLN A 152 -6.93 11.03 5.14
C GLN A 152 -6.45 12.47 5.31
N THR A 153 -5.24 12.65 5.85
CA THR A 153 -4.59 13.96 5.93
C THR A 153 -4.30 14.51 4.54
N ALA A 154 -3.82 13.67 3.62
CA ALA A 154 -3.55 14.09 2.24
C ALA A 154 -4.82 14.63 1.57
N LEU A 155 -5.92 13.88 1.64
CA LEU A 155 -7.19 14.28 1.05
C LEU A 155 -7.81 15.50 1.74
N GLY A 156 -7.63 15.65 3.05
CA GLY A 156 -8.05 16.86 3.77
C GLY A 156 -7.31 18.11 3.28
N LEU A 157 -6.01 18.01 2.99
CA LEU A 157 -5.22 19.10 2.42
C LEU A 157 -5.58 19.40 0.97
N VAL A 158 -5.94 18.38 0.18
CA VAL A 158 -6.50 18.58 -1.17
C VAL A 158 -7.82 19.35 -1.10
N ALA A 159 -8.72 18.98 -0.20
CA ALA A 159 -9.99 19.69 0.00
C ALA A 159 -9.78 21.15 0.43
N ALA A 160 -8.68 21.44 1.14
CA ALA A 160 -8.27 22.78 1.55
C ALA A 160 -7.42 23.52 0.48
N ASP A 161 -7.43 23.07 -0.78
CA ASP A 161 -6.71 23.70 -1.91
C ASP A 161 -5.19 23.86 -1.68
N SER A 162 -4.60 22.99 -0.86
CA SER A 162 -3.15 23.03 -0.56
C SER A 162 -2.29 22.29 -1.59
N GLY A 163 -2.92 21.58 -2.53
CA GLY A 163 -2.24 20.81 -3.58
C GLY A 163 -3.11 19.69 -4.13
N VAL A 164 -2.48 18.84 -4.94
CA VAL A 164 -3.10 17.66 -5.56
C VAL A 164 -2.49 16.38 -4.98
N CYS A 165 -3.23 15.27 -4.99
CA CYS A 165 -2.74 13.99 -4.48
C CYS A 165 -3.02 12.87 -5.47
N ILE A 166 -2.09 11.92 -5.64
CA ILE A 166 -2.33 10.73 -6.47
C ILE A 166 -2.72 9.55 -5.57
N ILE A 167 -3.84 8.92 -5.86
CA ILE A 167 -4.39 7.79 -5.10
C ILE A 167 -4.68 6.59 -6.01
N PRO A 168 -4.82 5.36 -5.47
CA PRO A 168 -5.37 4.24 -6.23
C PRO A 168 -6.88 4.41 -6.48
N ALA A 169 -7.38 3.82 -7.57
CA ALA A 169 -8.79 3.90 -7.95
C ALA A 169 -9.77 3.40 -6.87
N SER A 170 -9.38 2.41 -6.05
CA SER A 170 -10.19 1.92 -4.92
C SER A 170 -10.39 2.94 -3.81
N ALA A 171 -9.52 3.96 -3.72
CA ALA A 171 -9.62 5.03 -2.74
C ALA A 171 -10.46 6.22 -3.24
N ARG A 172 -11.00 6.15 -4.47
CA ARG A 172 -12.05 7.07 -4.93
C ARG A 172 -13.25 6.91 -4.00
N GLN A 173 -13.89 8.01 -3.62
CA GLN A 173 -15.04 8.06 -2.68
C GLN A 173 -14.68 8.09 -1.18
N MET A 174 -13.39 8.20 -0.81
CA MET A 174 -13.04 8.41 0.60
C MET A 174 -13.54 9.75 1.16
N ARG A 175 -13.70 10.76 0.30
CA ARG A 175 -14.29 12.06 0.62
C ARG A 175 -15.19 12.56 -0.50
N SER A 176 -16.23 13.31 -0.16
CA SER A 176 -17.16 13.91 -1.14
C SER A 176 -16.79 15.34 -1.53
N ASP A 177 -15.95 16.01 -0.74
CA ASP A 177 -15.47 17.39 -0.95
C ASP A 177 -14.19 17.46 -1.81
N VAL A 178 -13.85 16.37 -2.49
CA VAL A 178 -12.68 16.23 -3.37
C VAL A 178 -13.13 15.66 -4.71
N LEU A 179 -12.58 16.17 -5.81
CA LEU A 179 -12.83 15.63 -7.14
C LEU A 179 -11.74 14.62 -7.53
N TYR A 180 -12.18 13.55 -8.18
CA TYR A 180 -11.31 12.42 -8.53
C TYR A 180 -11.31 12.23 -10.05
N ARG A 181 -10.15 12.43 -10.69
CA ARG A 181 -9.97 12.19 -12.13
C ARG A 181 -9.02 11.02 -12.38
N LEU A 182 -9.43 10.12 -13.28
CA LEU A 182 -8.55 9.07 -13.81
C LEU A 182 -7.27 9.70 -14.36
N ILE A 183 -6.11 9.12 -14.06
CA ILE A 183 -4.87 9.52 -14.71
C ILE A 183 -4.71 8.70 -15.98
N ASP A 184 -4.44 9.36 -17.10
CA ASP A 184 -4.12 8.72 -18.36
C ASP A 184 -2.63 8.37 -18.43
N GLY A 185 -2.36 7.22 -19.04
CA GLY A 185 -1.00 6.70 -19.20
C GLY A 185 -0.90 5.20 -18.92
N PRO A 186 -0.15 4.45 -19.76
CA PRO A 186 -0.02 3.00 -19.59
C PRO A 186 0.77 2.60 -18.34
N ARG A 187 1.58 3.50 -17.77
CA ARG A 187 2.36 3.30 -16.55
C ARG A 187 1.68 3.86 -15.29
N ALA A 188 0.54 4.53 -15.41
CA ALA A 188 -0.19 5.13 -14.29
C ALA A 188 -0.99 4.07 -13.50
N LEU A 189 -0.27 3.06 -13.01
CA LEU A 189 -0.80 1.87 -12.35
C LEU A 189 -0.11 1.64 -11.00
N SER A 190 -0.83 1.05 -10.06
CA SER A 190 -0.32 0.58 -8.77
C SER A 190 -0.64 -0.91 -8.61
N PRO A 191 0.37 -1.77 -8.43
CA PRO A 191 0.13 -3.20 -8.27
C PRO A 191 -0.46 -3.47 -6.89
N VAL A 192 -1.36 -4.43 -6.81
CA VAL A 192 -1.76 -5.06 -5.56
C VAL A 192 -1.04 -6.39 -5.47
N ILE A 193 -0.21 -6.55 -4.46
CA ILE A 193 0.75 -7.65 -4.34
C ILE A 193 0.39 -8.50 -3.11
N LEU A 194 0.37 -9.81 -3.31
CA LEU A 194 0.35 -10.82 -2.27
C LEU A 194 1.78 -11.23 -1.93
N ASN A 195 2.17 -11.05 -0.67
CA ASN A 195 3.45 -11.48 -0.12
C ASN A 195 3.21 -12.67 0.81
N HIS A 196 4.02 -13.71 0.67
CA HIS A 196 4.07 -14.83 1.63
C HIS A 196 5.50 -15.36 1.76
N ARG A 197 5.77 -16.12 2.80
CA ARG A 197 7.09 -16.73 3.01
C ARG A 197 7.37 -17.81 1.97
N ILE A 198 8.60 -17.85 1.46
CA ILE A 198 9.04 -18.94 0.59
C ILE A 198 8.90 -20.30 1.30
N GLY A 199 8.33 -21.28 0.60
CA GLY A 199 8.09 -22.63 1.14
C GLY A 199 6.88 -22.75 2.07
N ASP A 200 6.09 -21.69 2.25
CA ASP A 200 4.83 -21.80 2.97
C ASP A 200 3.84 -22.71 2.21
N THR A 201 3.44 -23.79 2.86
CA THR A 201 2.50 -24.80 2.36
C THR A 201 1.23 -24.84 3.22
N SER A 202 0.99 -23.81 4.03
CA SER A 202 -0.15 -23.74 4.92
C SER A 202 -1.46 -23.83 4.15
N ARG A 203 -2.44 -24.55 4.73
CA ARG A 203 -3.79 -24.63 4.17
C ARG A 203 -4.42 -23.25 3.98
N TYR A 204 -4.09 -22.30 4.84
CA TYR A 204 -4.56 -20.92 4.76
C TYR A 204 -4.09 -20.22 3.49
N LEU A 205 -2.81 -20.37 3.12
CA LEU A 205 -2.28 -19.79 1.89
C LEU A 205 -3.02 -20.34 0.66
N VAL A 206 -3.23 -21.66 0.60
CA VAL A 206 -3.95 -22.30 -0.50
C VAL A 206 -5.40 -21.81 -0.59
N LEU A 207 -6.09 -21.70 0.55
CA LEU A 207 -7.47 -21.21 0.60
C LEU A 207 -7.58 -19.74 0.16
N ILE A 208 -6.67 -18.87 0.63
CA ILE A 208 -6.66 -17.45 0.26
C ILE A 208 -6.38 -17.29 -1.23
N LYS A 209 -5.38 -18.00 -1.77
CA LYS A 209 -5.09 -18.00 -3.21
C LYS A 209 -6.32 -18.42 -4.03
N ARG A 210 -7.00 -19.50 -3.61
CA ARG A 210 -8.22 -19.95 -4.28
C ARG A 210 -9.34 -18.91 -4.22
N LEU A 211 -9.60 -18.32 -3.05
CA LEU A 211 -10.63 -17.30 -2.86
C LEU A 211 -10.35 -16.06 -3.73
N ILE A 212 -9.09 -15.63 -3.83
CA ILE A 212 -8.70 -14.53 -4.71
C ILE A 212 -8.99 -14.85 -6.17
N VAL A 213 -8.67 -16.08 -6.62
CA VAL A 213 -8.96 -16.51 -8.00
C VAL A 213 -10.46 -16.55 -8.26
N ASP A 214 -11.23 -17.15 -7.37
CA ASP A 214 -12.68 -17.28 -7.51
C ASP A 214 -13.34 -15.89 -7.56
N MET A 215 -12.95 -14.98 -6.65
CA MET A 215 -13.43 -13.60 -6.62
C MET A 215 -13.10 -12.81 -7.90
N TYR A 216 -11.93 -13.02 -8.49
CA TYR A 216 -11.57 -12.38 -9.76
C TYR A 216 -12.22 -13.03 -10.98
N ALA A 217 -12.55 -14.33 -10.91
CA ALA A 217 -13.28 -15.02 -11.97
C ALA A 217 -14.74 -14.53 -12.07
N GLU A 218 -15.34 -14.11 -10.96
CA GLU A 218 -16.66 -13.48 -10.93
C GLU A 218 -16.71 -12.10 -11.61
N ASN A 219 -15.54 -11.49 -11.87
CA ASN A 219 -15.38 -10.21 -12.57
C ASN A 219 -16.38 -9.12 -12.15
N PRO A 220 -16.38 -8.73 -10.87
CA PRO A 220 -17.36 -7.77 -10.37
C PRO A 220 -17.14 -6.38 -10.99
N ALA A 221 -18.19 -5.58 -11.12
CA ALA A 221 -18.14 -4.28 -11.82
C ALA A 221 -17.09 -3.30 -11.28
N TRP A 222 -16.81 -3.32 -9.97
CA TRP A 222 -15.76 -2.50 -9.36
C TRP A 222 -14.34 -2.94 -9.74
N PHE A 223 -14.16 -4.19 -10.16
CA PHE A 223 -12.89 -4.76 -10.56
C PHE A 223 -12.48 -4.23 -11.93
N GLU A 224 -13.36 -4.25 -12.93
CA GLU A 224 -13.07 -3.71 -14.26
C GLU A 224 -12.88 -2.20 -14.26
N ALA A 225 -13.72 -1.46 -13.51
CA ALA A 225 -13.66 0.00 -13.48
C ALA A 225 -12.34 0.55 -12.91
N ASN A 226 -11.72 -0.20 -12.00
CA ASN A 226 -10.54 0.26 -11.25
C ASN A 226 -9.23 -0.36 -11.73
N ASN A 227 -9.26 -1.47 -12.46
CA ASN A 227 -8.04 -2.21 -12.80
C ASN A 227 -7.83 -2.29 -14.31
N VAL A 228 -6.58 -2.51 -14.71
CA VAL A 228 -6.32 -2.97 -16.07
C VAL A 228 -6.48 -4.49 -16.13
N PRO A 229 -6.98 -5.04 -17.24
CA PRO A 229 -7.06 -6.49 -17.44
C PRO A 229 -5.70 -7.13 -17.18
N PHE A 230 -5.68 -8.29 -16.52
CA PHE A 230 -4.47 -9.00 -16.13
C PHE A 230 -3.55 -9.21 -17.35
N ARG A 231 -2.47 -8.42 -17.44
CA ARG A 231 -1.50 -8.55 -18.52
C ARG A 231 -0.55 -9.66 -18.15
N ASN A 232 -0.74 -10.83 -18.77
CA ASN A 232 0.11 -12.02 -18.67
C ASN A 232 1.58 -11.69 -18.94
N HIS A 233 2.32 -11.20 -17.95
CA HIS A 233 3.79 -11.16 -18.06
C HIS A 233 4.48 -12.20 -17.20
N ASP A 234 3.94 -12.66 -16.07
CA ASP A 234 4.70 -13.62 -15.22
C ASP A 234 3.90 -14.66 -14.39
N ALA A 235 2.58 -14.82 -14.56
CA ALA A 235 1.84 -15.81 -13.77
C ALA A 235 0.75 -16.51 -14.57
N ASP A 236 1.09 -17.71 -15.05
CA ASP A 236 0.13 -18.75 -15.41
C ASP A 236 -0.83 -18.99 -14.23
N LYS A 237 -2.13 -18.78 -14.44
CA LYS A 237 -3.20 -19.02 -13.45
C LYS A 237 -3.09 -20.42 -12.82
N SER A 238 -2.57 -21.38 -13.59
CA SER A 238 -2.34 -22.75 -13.16
C SER A 238 -1.21 -22.87 -12.12
N LYS A 239 -0.21 -21.98 -12.16
CA LYS A 239 0.91 -21.92 -11.21
C LYS A 239 0.54 -21.22 -9.90
N PHE A 240 -0.38 -20.26 -9.93
CA PHE A 240 -0.83 -19.55 -8.73
C PHE A 240 -1.53 -20.47 -7.72
N ILE A 241 -2.31 -21.45 -8.20
CA ILE A 241 -3.04 -22.41 -7.35
C ILE A 241 -2.19 -23.63 -6.98
N LYS A 242 -1.24 -24.05 -7.84
CA LYS A 242 -0.51 -25.32 -7.69
C LYS A 242 0.80 -25.25 -6.90
N LYS A 243 1.23 -24.07 -6.45
CA LYS A 243 2.52 -23.84 -5.77
C LYS A 243 2.33 -23.00 -4.52
#